data_AF-T2JTA5-F1
#
_entry.id   AF-T2JTA5-F1
#
_cell.length_a   1.000
_cell.length_b   1.000
_cell.length_c   1.000
_cell.angle_alpha   90.00
_cell.angle_beta   90.00
_cell.angle_gamma   90.00
#
_symmetry.space_group_name_H-M   'P 1'
#
loop_
_entity.id
_entity.type
_entity.pdbx_description
1 polymer ?
#
loop_
_entity_poly.entity_id
_entity_poly.type
_entity_poly.pdbx_seq_one_letter_code
_entity_poly.pdbx_strand_id
1 'polypeptide(L)'
;MNQNIYTPMTSLSVDSHSNVPWWNRSVIGKDSLLEDLTRQFSKPEVSESAVFLYSREMMSLAVFAKTIEAIDSEKFGKEEFLVFVKMKYLLSQGINEYQGIYESLKLLKVAIDAKDCFIAIDQTELQYRGKKQQEFYQFVESLLWDHKDKAAFRKQVHLKLADSLPQIKTEEGKTALQSYAEHIEQLSDNELGLKLLSLFKRYQLADYSILRVISEIIQSLGKRDLLDFNGLLSLVRVNYDVFEKLQNIIGITEQQSTPETYGLMIQYIGLSNRHGLSNLKFKELMNVMKKWDQAYQTLIGIRQEHPPSQYKQPKAFKQAIPGVKIYAKYKKWLTDKKTGMVFLDLGDES
;
A
#
# COMPACT_ATOMS: atom_id res chain seq x y z
N MET A 1 -64.38 54.10 29.64
CA MET A 1 -64.41 53.58 31.02
C MET A 1 -63.55 52.32 31.06
N ASN A 2 -62.54 52.31 31.94
CA ASN A 2 -61.91 51.20 32.70
C ASN A 2 -61.99 49.77 32.11
N GLN A 3 -60.96 48.93 32.09
CA GLN A 3 -59.66 48.87 32.76
C GLN A 3 -58.92 47.62 32.22
N ASN A 4 -57.58 47.69 32.07
CA ASN A 4 -56.56 46.67 32.44
C ASN A 4 -56.63 45.22 31.87
N ILE A 5 -55.57 44.49 31.50
CA ILE A 5 -54.10 44.55 31.64
C ILE A 5 -53.49 43.65 30.54
N TYR A 6 -52.36 44.07 29.96
CA TYR A 6 -51.44 43.23 29.20
C TYR A 6 -50.37 42.66 30.14
N THR A 7 -50.08 41.35 30.05
CA THR A 7 -48.86 40.75 30.58
C THR A 7 -48.32 39.70 29.61
N PRO A 8 -47.06 39.80 29.16
CA PRO A 8 -46.26 38.65 28.78
C PRO A 8 -45.30 38.26 29.92
N MET A 9 -45.21 36.97 30.22
CA MET A 9 -44.17 36.41 31.09
C MET A 9 -42.83 36.36 30.34
N THR A 10 -41.87 37.17 30.78
CA THR A 10 -40.43 36.87 30.68
C THR A 10 -39.96 36.46 32.06
N SER A 11 -39.73 35.16 32.30
CA SER A 11 -38.99 34.68 33.46
C SER A 11 -37.49 34.78 33.15
N LEU A 12 -36.93 35.97 33.33
CA LEU A 12 -35.50 36.13 33.60
C LEU A 12 -35.29 35.75 35.07
N SER A 13 -34.77 34.55 35.30
CA SER A 13 -34.15 34.19 36.57
C SER A 13 -32.88 35.03 36.71
N VAL A 14 -33.01 36.13 37.46
CA VAL A 14 -31.88 36.95 37.93
C VAL A 14 -31.13 36.12 38.95
N ASP A 15 -29.98 35.58 38.55
CA ASP A 15 -28.98 35.13 39.49
C ASP A 15 -28.51 36.33 40.31
N SER A 16 -28.77 36.28 41.61
CA SER A 16 -28.39 37.30 42.58
C SER A 16 -26.88 37.26 42.83
N HIS A 17 -26.11 37.84 41.92
CA HIS A 17 -24.72 38.18 42.21
C HIS A 17 -24.68 39.40 43.13
N SER A 18 -24.03 39.21 44.28
CA SER A 18 -23.79 40.21 45.31
C SER A 18 -23.15 41.48 44.72
N ASN A 19 -23.93 42.55 44.69
CA ASN A 19 -23.56 43.86 44.14
C ASN A 19 -22.73 44.67 45.15
N VAL A 20 -21.67 44.06 45.70
CA VAL A 20 -20.75 44.70 46.66
C VAL A 20 -19.48 45.14 45.92
N PRO A 21 -19.15 46.44 45.93
CA PRO A 21 -17.93 46.96 45.32
C PRO A 21 -16.66 46.31 45.90
N TRP A 22 -15.62 46.14 45.07
CA TRP A 22 -14.42 45.37 45.41
C TRP A 22 -13.72 45.83 46.70
N TRP A 23 -13.76 47.12 47.02
CA TRP A 23 -13.15 47.68 48.25
C TRP A 23 -13.90 47.37 49.55
N ASN A 24 -15.11 46.81 49.46
CA ASN A 24 -15.94 46.47 50.62
C ASN A 24 -16.23 44.96 50.74
N ARG A 25 -15.45 44.14 50.02
CA ARG A 25 -15.51 42.68 50.13
C ARG A 25 -14.60 42.20 51.26
N SER A 26 -15.03 41.18 51.99
CA SER A 26 -14.26 40.60 53.09
C SER A 26 -12.92 40.06 52.58
N VAL A 27 -11.83 40.30 53.30
CA VAL A 27 -10.48 39.82 52.91
C VAL A 27 -10.37 38.29 53.06
N ILE A 28 -11.19 37.66 53.91
CA ILE A 28 -11.22 36.20 54.13
C ILE A 28 -12.68 35.74 54.25
N GLY A 29 -13.05 34.67 53.54
CA GLY A 29 -14.40 34.12 53.46
C GLY A 29 -14.80 33.81 52.01
N LYS A 30 -15.88 33.03 51.81
CA LYS A 30 -16.44 32.78 50.46
C LYS A 30 -16.85 34.13 49.85
N ASP A 31 -16.34 34.43 48.65
CA ASP A 31 -16.44 35.72 47.94
C ASP A 31 -15.44 36.81 48.39
N SER A 32 -14.25 36.36 48.83
CA SER A 32 -13.12 37.21 49.24
C SER A 32 -12.26 37.72 48.08
N LEU A 33 -11.67 38.91 48.23
CA LEU A 33 -10.65 39.45 47.32
C LEU A 33 -9.40 38.55 47.19
N LEU A 34 -9.01 37.85 48.26
CA LEU A 34 -7.92 36.87 48.22
C LEU A 34 -8.35 35.62 47.43
N GLU A 35 -9.61 35.23 47.51
CA GLU A 35 -10.14 34.13 46.70
C GLU A 35 -10.21 34.51 45.21
N ASP A 36 -10.62 35.74 44.89
CA ASP A 36 -10.61 36.27 43.52
C ASP A 36 -9.19 36.43 42.95
N LEU A 37 -8.23 36.94 43.75
CA LEU A 37 -6.81 37.02 43.37
C LEU A 37 -6.19 35.63 43.22
N THR A 38 -6.42 34.71 44.15
CA THR A 38 -5.90 33.34 44.05
C THR A 38 -6.54 32.55 42.90
N ARG A 39 -7.82 32.80 42.59
CA ARG A 39 -8.49 32.27 41.38
C ARG A 39 -7.87 32.83 40.10
N GLN A 40 -7.55 34.13 40.06
CA GLN A 40 -6.83 34.75 38.93
C GLN A 40 -5.41 34.19 38.73
N PHE A 41 -4.73 33.75 39.80
CA PHE A 41 -3.42 33.09 39.72
C PHE A 41 -3.48 31.55 39.64
N SER A 42 -4.65 30.95 39.80
CA SER A 42 -4.82 29.50 39.71
C SER A 42 -5.03 29.09 38.26
N LYS A 43 -4.11 28.28 37.73
CA LYS A 43 -4.24 27.74 36.38
C LYS A 43 -5.56 26.97 36.23
N PRO A 44 -6.33 27.17 35.14
CA PRO A 44 -7.51 26.38 34.86
C PRO A 44 -7.19 24.89 34.82
N GLU A 45 -8.19 24.08 35.15
CA GLU A 45 -8.14 22.63 34.98
C GLU A 45 -8.40 22.26 33.51
N VAL A 46 -7.80 21.16 33.07
CA VAL A 46 -8.10 20.59 31.74
C VAL A 46 -9.52 20.05 31.77
N SER A 47 -10.30 20.34 30.73
CA SER A 47 -11.70 19.89 30.63
C SER A 47 -11.82 18.37 30.77
N GLU A 48 -12.88 17.90 31.42
CA GLU A 48 -13.12 16.47 31.61
C GLU A 48 -13.21 15.71 30.28
N SER A 49 -13.75 16.34 29.23
CA SER A 49 -13.82 15.79 27.89
C SER A 49 -12.42 15.58 27.29
N ALA A 50 -11.49 16.53 27.45
CA ALA A 50 -10.11 16.39 27.00
C ALA A 50 -9.35 15.33 27.81
N VAL A 51 -9.58 15.25 29.14
CA VAL A 51 -8.99 14.19 29.98
C VAL A 51 -9.53 12.81 29.61
N PHE A 52 -10.83 12.70 29.32
CA PHE A 52 -11.47 11.47 28.86
C PHE A 52 -10.91 11.03 27.51
N LEU A 53 -10.86 11.94 26.53
CA LEU A 53 -10.28 11.68 25.21
C LEU A 53 -8.82 11.24 25.33
N TYR A 54 -8.02 11.94 26.12
CA TYR A 54 -6.62 11.58 26.39
C TYR A 54 -6.51 10.15 26.95
N SER A 55 -7.34 9.81 27.94
CA SER A 55 -7.33 8.50 28.58
C SER A 55 -7.74 7.40 27.60
N ARG A 56 -8.71 7.67 26.73
CA ARG A 56 -9.11 6.77 25.64
C ARG A 56 -7.96 6.50 24.68
N GLU A 57 -7.30 7.55 24.19
CA GLU A 57 -6.16 7.39 23.27
C GLU A 57 -4.98 6.69 23.94
N MET A 58 -4.74 6.92 25.23
CA MET A 58 -3.72 6.21 25.99
C MET A 58 -4.00 4.69 26.07
N MET A 59 -5.26 4.29 26.24
CA MET A 59 -5.65 2.89 26.18
C MET A 59 -5.45 2.30 24.77
N SER A 60 -5.86 3.03 23.72
CA SER A 60 -5.61 2.63 22.32
C SER A 60 -4.12 2.42 22.05
N LEU A 61 -3.26 3.36 22.49
CA LEU A 61 -1.81 3.28 22.37
C LEU A 61 -1.25 2.04 23.08
N ALA A 62 -1.76 1.71 24.26
CA ALA A 62 -1.33 0.51 24.99
C ALA A 62 -1.69 -0.79 24.25
N VAL A 63 -2.89 -0.85 23.65
CA VAL A 63 -3.31 -1.98 22.81
C VAL A 63 -2.43 -2.09 21.57
N PHE A 64 -2.26 -1.01 20.82
CA PHE A 64 -1.43 -1.01 19.61
C PHE A 64 0.04 -1.30 19.92
N ALA A 65 0.59 -0.80 21.03
CA ALA A 65 1.96 -1.10 21.43
C ALA A 65 2.17 -2.61 21.67
N LYS A 66 1.24 -3.28 22.36
CA LYS A 66 1.29 -4.74 22.54
C LYS A 66 1.22 -5.48 21.21
N THR A 67 0.36 -5.05 20.29
CA THR A 67 0.27 -5.64 18.95
C THR A 67 1.55 -5.42 18.15
N ILE A 68 2.14 -4.22 18.21
CA ILE A 68 3.43 -3.89 17.59
C ILE A 68 4.52 -4.80 18.14
N GLU A 69 4.62 -4.94 19.47
CA GLU A 69 5.59 -5.83 20.15
C GLU A 69 5.43 -7.28 19.73
N ALA A 70 4.20 -7.75 19.50
CA ALA A 70 3.93 -9.12 19.07
C ALA A 70 4.35 -9.40 17.61
N ILE A 71 4.29 -8.39 16.73
CA ILE A 71 4.64 -8.52 15.31
C ILE A 71 6.12 -8.16 15.06
N ASP A 72 6.71 -7.34 15.93
CA ASP A 72 8.09 -6.85 15.82
C ASP A 72 9.08 -7.99 15.58
N SER A 73 10.02 -7.78 14.67
CA SER A 73 11.02 -8.78 14.31
C SER A 73 12.32 -8.13 13.90
N GLU A 74 13.43 -8.62 14.46
CA GLU A 74 14.79 -8.24 14.03
C GLU A 74 15.06 -8.55 12.56
N LYS A 75 14.29 -9.47 11.95
CA LYS A 75 14.36 -9.75 10.50
C LYS A 75 14.03 -8.52 9.67
N PHE A 76 13.18 -7.61 10.17
CA PHE A 76 12.84 -6.37 9.48
C PHE A 76 13.96 -5.32 9.52
N GLY A 77 14.94 -5.48 10.42
CA GLY A 77 16.12 -4.61 10.50
C GLY A 77 17.28 -5.05 9.60
N LYS A 78 17.16 -6.19 8.91
CA LYS A 78 18.21 -6.67 8.00
C LYS A 78 18.35 -5.73 6.81
N GLU A 79 19.59 -5.42 6.43
CA GLU A 79 19.91 -4.47 5.36
C GLU A 79 19.20 -4.80 4.05
N GLU A 80 19.29 -6.04 3.56
CA GLU A 80 18.62 -6.47 2.32
C GLU A 80 17.09 -6.26 2.37
N PHE A 81 16.47 -6.52 3.53
CA PHE A 81 15.04 -6.29 3.70
C PHE A 81 14.69 -4.80 3.70
N LEU A 82 15.50 -3.97 4.38
CA LEU A 82 15.32 -2.52 4.39
C LEU A 82 15.47 -1.94 2.98
N VAL A 83 16.45 -2.40 2.20
CA VAL A 83 16.60 -2.01 0.79
C VAL A 83 15.34 -2.37 0.01
N PHE A 84 14.81 -3.59 0.16
CA PHE A 84 13.58 -4.00 -0.50
C PHE A 84 12.38 -3.10 -0.14
N VAL A 85 12.17 -2.79 1.14
CA VAL A 85 11.07 -1.92 1.58
C VAL A 85 11.21 -0.51 1.02
N LYS A 86 12.43 0.06 1.04
CA LYS A 86 12.70 1.40 0.50
C LYS A 86 12.49 1.46 -1.01
N MET A 87 12.99 0.46 -1.72
CA MET A 87 12.82 0.33 -3.17
C MET A 87 11.35 0.23 -3.55
N LYS A 88 10.56 -0.55 -2.80
CA LYS A 88 9.11 -0.65 -2.98
C LYS A 88 8.41 0.70 -2.81
N TYR A 89 8.80 1.49 -1.80
CA TYR A 89 8.29 2.84 -1.60
C TYR A 89 8.64 3.75 -2.79
N LEU A 90 9.92 3.81 -3.17
CA LEU A 90 10.42 4.64 -4.27
C LEU A 90 9.74 4.31 -5.61
N LEU A 91 9.53 3.02 -5.89
CA LEU A 91 8.76 2.54 -7.04
C LEU A 91 7.31 3.01 -7.02
N SER A 92 6.61 2.84 -5.90
CA SER A 92 5.21 3.26 -5.81
C SER A 92 5.01 4.77 -5.93
N GLN A 93 5.98 5.56 -5.48
CA GLN A 93 5.94 7.02 -5.52
C GLN A 93 6.59 7.60 -6.80
N GLY A 94 7.22 6.77 -7.63
CA GLY A 94 7.88 7.21 -8.87
C GLY A 94 9.02 8.20 -8.65
N ILE A 95 9.86 7.97 -7.63
CA ILE A 95 10.91 8.92 -7.21
C ILE A 95 12.26 8.55 -7.85
N ASN A 96 13.01 9.56 -8.32
CA ASN A 96 14.35 9.44 -8.91
C ASN A 96 14.41 8.39 -10.05
N GLU A 97 15.36 7.45 -10.00
CA GLU A 97 15.57 6.39 -11.00
C GLU A 97 14.38 5.42 -11.14
N TYR A 98 13.38 5.51 -10.26
CA TYR A 98 12.17 4.68 -10.28
C TYR A 98 10.97 5.36 -10.96
N GLN A 99 11.15 6.56 -11.54
CA GLN A 99 10.07 7.29 -12.17
C GLN A 99 9.52 6.56 -13.40
N GLY A 100 8.21 6.29 -13.39
CA GLY A 100 7.48 5.73 -14.53
C GLY A 100 7.73 4.24 -14.83
N ILE A 101 8.48 3.51 -13.99
CA ILE A 101 8.81 2.09 -14.26
C ILE A 101 7.94 1.08 -13.48
N TYR A 102 7.10 1.54 -12.55
CA TYR A 102 6.35 0.65 -11.65
C TYR A 102 5.33 -0.24 -12.38
N GLU A 103 4.61 0.31 -13.35
CA GLU A 103 3.65 -0.47 -14.14
C GLU A 103 4.36 -1.47 -15.06
N SER A 104 5.49 -1.07 -15.65
CA SER A 104 6.32 -1.97 -16.44
C SER A 104 6.88 -3.13 -15.61
N LEU A 105 7.25 -2.85 -14.37
CA LEU A 105 7.71 -3.86 -13.42
C LEU A 105 6.62 -4.87 -13.06
N LYS A 106 5.38 -4.40 -12.85
CA LYS A 106 4.23 -5.29 -12.65
C LYS A 106 4.00 -6.17 -13.86
N LEU A 107 4.00 -5.58 -15.07
CA LEU A 107 3.85 -6.33 -16.32
C LEU A 107 4.95 -7.38 -16.49
N LEU A 108 6.21 -7.02 -16.27
CA LEU A 108 7.33 -7.95 -16.34
C LEU A 108 7.14 -9.11 -15.36
N LYS A 109 6.81 -8.80 -14.09
CA LYS A 109 6.59 -9.81 -13.06
C LYS A 109 5.48 -10.79 -13.46
N VAL A 110 4.33 -10.29 -13.92
CA VAL A 110 3.22 -11.15 -14.39
C VAL A 110 3.62 -11.97 -15.61
N ALA A 111 4.38 -11.39 -16.54
CA ALA A 111 4.88 -12.11 -17.71
C ALA A 111 5.77 -13.31 -17.32
N ILE A 112 6.62 -13.14 -16.30
CA ILE A 112 7.49 -14.21 -15.78
C ILE A 112 6.68 -15.25 -15.01
N ASP A 113 5.78 -14.81 -14.13
CA ASP A 113 4.97 -15.71 -13.29
C ASP A 113 4.04 -16.58 -14.15
N ALA A 114 3.54 -16.05 -15.27
CA ALA A 114 2.63 -16.75 -16.19
C ALA A 114 3.30 -17.27 -17.47
N LYS A 115 4.64 -17.32 -17.53
CA LYS A 115 5.40 -17.70 -18.74
C LYS A 115 4.95 -19.04 -19.33
N ASP A 116 4.66 -20.02 -18.48
CA ASP A 116 4.38 -21.39 -18.91
C ASP A 116 3.01 -21.45 -19.61
N CYS A 117 2.05 -20.62 -19.18
CA CYS A 117 0.77 -20.46 -19.88
C CYS A 117 0.96 -19.85 -21.27
N PHE A 118 1.77 -18.79 -21.38
CA PHE A 118 2.06 -18.16 -22.67
C PHE A 118 2.73 -19.14 -23.64
N ILE A 119 3.73 -19.89 -23.17
CA ILE A 119 4.45 -20.89 -23.97
C ILE A 119 3.49 -22.02 -24.40
N ALA A 120 2.65 -22.52 -23.50
CA ALA A 120 1.71 -23.61 -23.80
C ALA A 120 0.67 -23.19 -24.84
N ILE A 121 0.14 -21.97 -24.74
CA ILE A 121 -0.80 -21.37 -25.70
C ILE A 121 -0.17 -21.33 -27.09
N ASP A 122 1.04 -20.78 -27.19
CA ASP A 122 1.76 -20.65 -28.46
C ASP A 122 2.09 -22.00 -29.10
N GLN A 123 2.64 -22.93 -28.31
CA GLN A 123 2.93 -24.28 -28.78
C GLN A 123 1.69 -25.01 -29.28
N THR A 124 0.55 -24.84 -28.60
CA THR A 124 -0.71 -25.45 -28.99
C THR A 124 -1.20 -24.88 -30.32
N GLU A 125 -1.17 -23.56 -30.50
CA GLU A 125 -1.55 -22.92 -31.78
C GLU A 125 -0.63 -23.33 -32.94
N LEU A 126 0.67 -23.50 -32.67
CA LEU A 126 1.64 -23.93 -33.68
C LEU A 126 1.43 -25.37 -34.12
N GLN A 127 1.17 -26.29 -33.17
CA GLN A 127 1.03 -27.73 -33.43
C GLN A 127 -0.34 -28.10 -34.00
N TYR A 128 -1.42 -27.49 -33.49
CA TYR A 128 -2.79 -27.91 -33.77
C TYR A 128 -3.52 -26.92 -34.67
N ARG A 129 -3.33 -27.07 -35.98
CA ARG A 129 -3.82 -26.13 -37.00
C ARG A 129 -5.09 -26.59 -37.73
N GLY A 130 -5.92 -27.43 -37.11
CA GLY A 130 -7.20 -27.82 -37.70
C GLY A 130 -8.12 -26.60 -37.89
N LYS A 131 -8.97 -26.60 -38.93
CA LYS A 131 -9.86 -25.47 -39.24
C LYS A 131 -10.64 -24.96 -38.02
N LYS A 132 -11.24 -25.88 -37.26
CA LYS A 132 -12.04 -25.55 -36.06
C LYS A 132 -11.21 -25.03 -34.89
N GLN A 133 -9.97 -25.50 -34.76
CA GLN A 133 -9.03 -25.01 -33.76
C GLN A 133 -8.62 -23.56 -34.09
N GLN A 134 -8.29 -23.28 -35.35
CA GLN A 134 -7.99 -21.92 -35.80
C GLN A 134 -9.17 -20.96 -35.63
N GLU A 135 -10.40 -21.39 -35.96
CA GLU A 135 -11.62 -20.61 -35.70
C GLU A 135 -11.78 -20.28 -34.21
N PHE A 136 -11.40 -21.19 -33.32
CA PHE A 136 -11.42 -20.95 -31.87
C PHE A 136 -10.32 -19.97 -31.44
N TYR A 137 -9.08 -20.13 -31.90
CA TYR A 137 -7.98 -19.22 -31.56
C TYR A 137 -8.26 -17.78 -32.02
N GLN A 138 -8.76 -17.61 -33.24
CA GLN A 138 -9.16 -16.31 -33.78
C GLN A 138 -10.30 -15.68 -32.97
N PHE A 139 -11.25 -16.50 -32.49
CA PHE A 139 -12.30 -16.02 -31.61
C PHE A 139 -11.74 -15.52 -30.28
N VAL A 140 -10.86 -16.28 -29.63
CA VAL A 140 -10.19 -15.84 -28.39
C VAL A 140 -9.40 -14.56 -28.61
N GLU A 141 -8.65 -14.47 -29.71
CA GLU A 141 -7.91 -13.26 -30.07
C GLU A 141 -8.85 -12.05 -30.24
N SER A 142 -9.99 -12.22 -30.92
CA SER A 142 -10.98 -11.15 -31.08
C SER A 142 -11.53 -10.64 -29.74
N LEU A 143 -11.74 -11.55 -28.77
CA LEU A 143 -12.19 -11.18 -27.42
C LEU A 143 -11.13 -10.41 -26.63
N LEU A 144 -9.84 -10.69 -26.85
CA LEU A 144 -8.75 -9.99 -26.17
C LEU A 144 -8.72 -8.48 -26.52
N TRP A 145 -9.24 -8.08 -27.66
CA TRP A 145 -9.30 -6.66 -28.05
C TRP A 145 -10.45 -5.87 -27.39
N ASP A 146 -11.49 -6.55 -26.90
CA ASP A 146 -12.72 -5.94 -26.38
C ASP A 146 -13.00 -6.27 -24.90
N HIS A 147 -12.09 -6.99 -24.22
CA HIS A 147 -12.34 -7.42 -22.84
C HIS A 147 -12.30 -6.24 -21.85
N LYS A 148 -13.45 -5.92 -21.26
CA LYS A 148 -13.58 -5.05 -20.07
C LYS A 148 -13.83 -5.83 -18.78
N ASP A 149 -14.28 -7.08 -18.89
CA ASP A 149 -14.66 -7.94 -17.75
C ASP A 149 -14.13 -9.37 -17.93
N LYS A 150 -13.41 -9.85 -16.91
CA LYS A 150 -12.85 -11.21 -16.85
C LYS A 150 -13.93 -12.29 -16.86
N ALA A 151 -15.03 -12.07 -16.14
CA ALA A 151 -16.08 -13.08 -16.02
C ALA A 151 -16.81 -13.27 -17.35
N ALA A 152 -17.14 -12.16 -18.01
CA ALA A 152 -17.68 -12.19 -19.36
C ALA A 152 -16.72 -12.84 -20.37
N PHE A 153 -15.41 -12.54 -20.28
CA PHE A 153 -14.39 -13.15 -21.14
C PHE A 153 -14.38 -14.69 -20.99
N ARG A 154 -14.21 -15.20 -19.76
CA ARG A 154 -14.20 -16.65 -19.50
C ARG A 154 -15.46 -17.34 -19.98
N LYS A 155 -16.63 -16.75 -19.69
CA LYS A 155 -17.91 -17.31 -20.12
C LYS A 155 -17.97 -17.48 -21.65
N GLN A 156 -17.54 -16.47 -22.39
CA GLN A 156 -17.54 -16.53 -23.85
C GLN A 156 -16.56 -17.56 -24.40
N VAL A 157 -15.37 -17.68 -23.80
CA VAL A 157 -14.39 -18.72 -24.15
C VAL A 157 -14.96 -20.12 -23.92
N HIS A 158 -15.58 -20.39 -22.77
CA HIS A 158 -16.18 -21.70 -22.48
C HIS A 158 -17.34 -22.04 -23.41
N LEU A 159 -18.21 -21.07 -23.72
CA LEU A 159 -19.32 -21.29 -24.67
C LEU A 159 -18.78 -21.68 -26.05
N LYS A 160 -17.79 -20.92 -26.56
CA LYS A 160 -17.17 -21.24 -27.85
C LYS A 160 -16.45 -22.60 -27.82
N LEU A 161 -15.88 -22.98 -26.69
CA LEU A 161 -15.18 -24.26 -26.55
C LEU A 161 -16.18 -25.42 -26.65
N ALA A 162 -17.29 -25.34 -25.92
CA ALA A 162 -18.35 -26.33 -25.96
C ALA A 162 -18.92 -26.51 -27.37
N ASP A 163 -19.05 -25.43 -28.15
CA ASP A 163 -19.50 -25.48 -29.54
C ASP A 163 -18.44 -26.08 -30.49
N SER A 164 -17.16 -25.88 -30.20
CA SER A 164 -16.05 -26.26 -31.09
C SER A 164 -15.60 -27.72 -30.89
N LEU A 165 -15.65 -28.24 -29.66
CA LEU A 165 -15.17 -29.59 -29.32
C LEU A 165 -15.84 -30.72 -30.13
N PRO A 166 -17.17 -30.76 -30.32
CA PRO A 166 -17.82 -31.81 -31.11
C PRO A 166 -17.39 -31.83 -32.58
N GLN A 167 -16.86 -30.72 -33.08
CA GLN A 167 -16.45 -30.55 -34.48
C GLN A 167 -14.99 -30.95 -34.73
N ILE A 168 -14.24 -31.28 -33.67
CA ILE A 168 -12.86 -31.78 -33.76
C ILE A 168 -12.88 -33.30 -33.86
N LYS A 169 -12.19 -33.83 -34.87
CA LYS A 169 -12.23 -35.26 -35.23
C LYS A 169 -11.39 -36.16 -34.33
N THR A 170 -10.29 -35.64 -33.80
CA THR A 170 -9.26 -36.39 -33.04
C THR A 170 -9.34 -36.09 -31.56
N GLU A 171 -9.16 -37.09 -30.69
CA GLU A 171 -9.12 -36.90 -29.24
C GLU A 171 -7.91 -36.06 -28.79
N GLU A 172 -6.77 -36.19 -29.47
CA GLU A 172 -5.59 -35.36 -29.22
C GLU A 172 -5.91 -33.87 -29.47
N GLY A 173 -6.57 -33.57 -30.59
CA GLY A 173 -6.99 -32.22 -30.94
C GLY A 173 -8.05 -31.63 -29.98
N LYS A 174 -8.92 -32.47 -29.40
CA LYS A 174 -9.90 -32.03 -28.38
C LYS A 174 -9.19 -31.70 -27.07
N THR A 175 -8.32 -32.61 -26.61
CA THR A 175 -7.49 -32.43 -25.41
C THR A 175 -6.64 -31.16 -25.52
N ALA A 176 -6.00 -30.95 -26.68
CA ALA A 176 -5.21 -29.75 -26.93
C ALA A 176 -6.05 -28.46 -26.85
N LEU A 177 -7.26 -28.45 -27.42
CA LEU A 177 -8.13 -27.28 -27.37
C LEU A 177 -8.67 -27.01 -25.94
N GLN A 178 -8.95 -28.05 -25.17
CA GLN A 178 -9.31 -27.92 -23.75
C GLN A 178 -8.15 -27.35 -22.95
N SER A 179 -6.95 -27.91 -23.10
CA SER A 179 -5.74 -27.42 -22.43
C SER A 179 -5.45 -25.97 -22.81
N TYR A 180 -5.62 -25.59 -24.07
CA TYR A 180 -5.51 -24.20 -24.50
C TYR A 180 -6.49 -23.29 -23.72
N ALA A 181 -7.76 -23.68 -23.63
CA ALA A 181 -8.77 -22.89 -22.91
C ALA A 181 -8.46 -22.80 -21.41
N GLU A 182 -7.94 -23.84 -20.79
CA GLU A 182 -7.49 -23.83 -19.39
C GLU A 182 -6.34 -22.84 -19.17
N HIS A 183 -5.34 -22.81 -20.04
CA HIS A 183 -4.24 -21.83 -19.92
C HIS A 183 -4.73 -20.38 -20.15
N ILE A 184 -5.68 -20.18 -21.05
CA ILE A 184 -6.35 -18.88 -21.23
C ILE A 184 -7.13 -18.47 -19.98
N GLU A 185 -7.84 -19.42 -19.35
CA GLU A 185 -8.56 -19.18 -18.10
C GLU A 185 -7.59 -18.81 -16.97
N GLN A 186 -6.50 -19.56 -16.80
CA GLN A 186 -5.45 -19.26 -15.82
C GLN A 186 -4.85 -17.86 -16.05
N LEU A 187 -4.53 -17.49 -17.29
CA LEU A 187 -4.06 -16.14 -17.60
C LEU A 187 -5.07 -15.06 -17.24
N SER A 188 -6.36 -15.37 -17.40
CA SER A 188 -7.45 -14.44 -17.11
C SER A 188 -7.68 -14.19 -15.62
N ASP A 189 -7.03 -14.92 -14.69
CA ASP A 189 -7.05 -14.59 -13.26
C ASP A 189 -6.43 -13.21 -12.99
N ASN A 190 -5.49 -12.78 -13.84
CA ASN A 190 -4.84 -11.48 -13.76
C ASN A 190 -5.19 -10.60 -14.97
N GLU A 191 -5.66 -9.36 -14.75
CA GLU A 191 -5.95 -8.41 -15.85
C GLU A 191 -4.71 -8.13 -16.70
N LEU A 192 -3.55 -8.04 -16.03
CA LEU A 192 -2.28 -7.86 -16.71
C LEU A 192 -1.92 -9.09 -17.55
N GLY A 193 -2.39 -10.29 -17.18
CA GLY A 193 -2.18 -11.52 -17.96
C GLY A 193 -2.85 -11.45 -19.34
N LEU A 194 -4.11 -11.05 -19.39
CA LEU A 194 -4.84 -10.86 -20.67
C LEU A 194 -4.27 -9.70 -21.49
N LYS A 195 -3.92 -8.59 -20.83
CA LYS A 195 -3.24 -7.46 -21.48
C LYS A 195 -1.90 -7.89 -22.07
N LEU A 196 -1.12 -8.70 -21.36
CA LEU A 196 0.15 -9.21 -21.88
C LEU A 196 -0.08 -10.13 -23.07
N LEU A 197 -1.07 -11.04 -23.01
CA LEU A 197 -1.39 -11.92 -24.13
C LEU A 197 -1.72 -11.12 -25.39
N SER A 198 -2.57 -10.09 -25.27
CA SER A 198 -2.91 -9.24 -26.41
C SER A 198 -1.71 -8.47 -26.96
N LEU A 199 -0.82 -7.98 -26.08
CA LEU A 199 0.42 -7.33 -26.49
C LEU A 199 1.38 -8.29 -27.21
N PHE A 200 1.56 -9.51 -26.70
CA PHE A 200 2.41 -10.52 -27.35
C PHE A 200 1.90 -10.87 -28.76
N LYS A 201 0.59 -11.07 -28.92
CA LYS A 201 -0.03 -11.30 -30.24
C LYS A 201 0.15 -10.09 -31.17
N ARG A 202 -0.10 -8.88 -30.67
CA ARG A 202 0.03 -7.63 -31.46
C ARG A 202 1.43 -7.41 -32.00
N TYR A 203 2.45 -7.62 -31.18
CA TYR A 203 3.85 -7.40 -31.58
C TYR A 203 4.48 -8.62 -32.27
N GLN A 204 3.69 -9.67 -32.53
CA GLN A 204 4.14 -10.90 -33.18
C GLN A 204 5.42 -11.46 -32.56
N LEU A 205 5.57 -11.33 -31.24
CA LEU A 205 6.61 -12.02 -30.49
C LEU A 205 6.19 -13.49 -30.39
N ALA A 206 6.31 -14.19 -31.51
CA ALA A 206 6.03 -15.63 -31.62
C ALA A 206 7.04 -16.47 -30.84
N ASP A 207 8.14 -15.87 -30.37
CA ASP A 207 9.12 -16.55 -29.57
C ASP A 207 9.00 -16.19 -28.09
N TYR A 208 8.07 -16.85 -27.41
CA TYR A 208 7.93 -16.79 -25.95
C TYR A 208 9.14 -17.39 -25.20
N SER A 209 10.15 -17.94 -25.90
CA SER A 209 11.40 -18.40 -25.27
C SER A 209 12.18 -17.28 -24.58
N ILE A 210 11.97 -16.02 -25.00
CA ILE A 210 12.53 -14.84 -24.32
C ILE A 210 12.10 -14.79 -22.85
N LEU A 211 10.83 -15.12 -22.55
CA LEU A 211 10.34 -15.19 -21.17
C LEU A 211 11.01 -16.31 -20.39
N ARG A 212 11.40 -17.41 -21.05
CA ARG A 212 12.14 -18.50 -20.42
C ARG A 212 13.53 -18.04 -19.99
N VAL A 213 14.26 -17.37 -20.88
CA VAL A 213 15.60 -16.81 -20.58
C VAL A 213 15.53 -15.81 -19.42
N ILE A 214 14.60 -14.86 -19.46
CA ILE A 214 14.44 -13.86 -18.39
C ILE A 214 14.03 -14.51 -17.07
N SER A 215 13.15 -15.51 -17.13
CA SER A 215 12.77 -16.28 -15.94
C SER A 215 13.96 -17.03 -15.34
N GLU A 216 14.81 -17.64 -16.16
CA GLU A 216 16.04 -18.32 -15.72
C GLU A 216 17.04 -17.32 -15.08
N ILE A 217 17.20 -16.13 -15.68
CA ILE A 217 17.99 -15.04 -15.10
C ILE A 217 17.48 -14.70 -13.70
N ILE A 218 16.17 -14.52 -13.54
CA ILE A 218 15.54 -14.16 -12.26
C ILE A 218 15.62 -15.29 -11.24
N GLN A 219 15.45 -16.54 -11.66
CA GLN A 219 15.65 -17.70 -10.78
C GLN A 219 17.10 -17.79 -10.31
N SER A 220 18.08 -17.48 -11.18
CA SER A 220 19.50 -17.46 -10.82
C SER A 220 19.81 -16.43 -9.74
N LEU A 221 19.01 -15.35 -9.64
CA LEU A 221 19.17 -14.35 -8.60
C LEU A 221 19.01 -14.94 -7.21
N GLY A 222 18.27 -16.04 -7.01
CA GLY A 222 18.11 -16.68 -5.70
C GLY A 222 19.42 -17.03 -4.99
N LYS A 223 20.53 -17.14 -5.72
CA LYS A 223 21.86 -17.48 -5.20
C LYS A 223 22.87 -16.32 -5.19
N ARG A 224 22.48 -15.14 -5.69
CA ARG A 224 23.38 -13.97 -5.85
C ARG A 224 23.26 -12.98 -4.69
N ASP A 225 24.21 -12.08 -4.54
CA ASP A 225 23.99 -10.89 -3.74
C ASP A 225 23.10 -9.90 -4.53
N LEU A 226 21.96 -9.49 -3.96
CA LEU A 226 21.06 -8.53 -4.59
C LEU A 226 21.42 -7.08 -4.26
N LEU A 227 22.36 -6.86 -3.35
CA LEU A 227 22.88 -5.54 -3.01
C LEU A 227 24.02 -5.12 -3.95
N ASP A 228 24.69 -6.09 -4.59
CA ASP A 228 25.66 -5.83 -5.66
C ASP A 228 24.96 -5.45 -6.97
N PHE A 229 24.54 -4.19 -7.05
CA PHE A 229 23.87 -3.67 -8.25
C PHE A 229 24.76 -3.74 -9.50
N ASN A 230 26.09 -3.59 -9.37
CA ASN A 230 27.01 -3.71 -10.52
C ASN A 230 27.04 -5.14 -11.09
N GLY A 231 26.99 -6.15 -10.22
CA GLY A 231 26.82 -7.53 -10.63
C GLY A 231 25.50 -7.78 -11.38
N LEU A 232 24.41 -7.14 -10.95
CA LEU A 232 23.12 -7.21 -11.63
C LEU A 232 23.14 -6.48 -12.99
N LEU A 233 23.76 -5.30 -13.07
CA LEU A 233 23.94 -4.57 -14.33
C LEU A 233 24.73 -5.39 -15.34
N SER A 234 25.80 -6.06 -14.89
CA SER A 234 26.61 -6.93 -15.75
C SER A 234 25.78 -8.08 -16.33
N LEU A 235 24.91 -8.68 -15.51
CA LEU A 235 24.00 -9.75 -15.95
C LEU A 235 22.99 -9.25 -17.00
N VAL A 236 22.44 -8.05 -16.79
CA VAL A 236 21.53 -7.42 -17.75
C VAL A 236 22.25 -7.07 -19.05
N ARG A 237 23.43 -6.45 -18.99
CA ARG A 237 24.21 -6.04 -20.18
C ARG A 237 24.53 -7.22 -21.09
N VAL A 238 24.87 -8.38 -20.51
CA VAL A 238 25.14 -9.62 -21.27
C VAL A 238 23.89 -10.14 -21.98
N ASN A 239 22.69 -9.86 -21.46
CA ASN A 239 21.42 -10.34 -22.01
C ASN A 239 20.52 -9.18 -22.46
N TYR A 240 21.10 -8.04 -22.81
CA TYR A 240 20.34 -6.80 -23.00
C TYR A 240 19.37 -6.92 -24.19
N ASP A 241 19.78 -7.59 -25.26
CA ASP A 241 18.96 -7.88 -26.43
C ASP A 241 17.68 -8.67 -26.07
N VAL A 242 17.75 -9.53 -25.06
CA VAL A 242 16.59 -10.29 -24.56
C VAL A 242 15.62 -9.37 -23.82
N PHE A 243 16.13 -8.47 -22.98
CA PHE A 243 15.31 -7.49 -22.25
C PHE A 243 14.69 -6.43 -23.16
N GLU A 244 15.46 -5.94 -24.13
CA GLU A 244 15.04 -4.92 -25.09
C GLU A 244 13.85 -5.41 -25.93
N LYS A 245 13.83 -6.69 -26.32
CA LYS A 245 12.68 -7.29 -27.03
C LYS A 245 11.37 -7.22 -26.24
N LEU A 246 11.43 -7.19 -24.91
CA LEU A 246 10.24 -7.03 -24.08
C LEU A 246 9.79 -5.58 -23.92
N GLN A 247 10.60 -4.58 -24.28
CA GLN A 247 10.34 -3.16 -24.06
C GLN A 247 8.88 -2.77 -24.35
N ASN A 248 8.40 -3.10 -25.55
CA ASN A 248 7.06 -2.76 -26.02
C ASN A 248 5.93 -3.56 -25.32
N ILE A 249 6.24 -4.75 -24.82
CA ILE A 249 5.30 -5.63 -24.10
C ILE A 249 5.09 -5.16 -22.68
N ILE A 250 6.18 -4.78 -22.01
CA ILE A 250 6.12 -4.29 -20.64
C ILE A 250 5.94 -2.76 -20.58
N GLY A 251 5.76 -2.11 -21.73
CA GLY A 251 5.44 -0.68 -21.80
C GLY A 251 6.56 0.24 -21.31
N ILE A 252 7.82 -0.14 -21.54
CA ILE A 252 8.98 0.72 -21.31
C ILE A 252 9.17 1.64 -22.53
N THR A 253 9.44 2.93 -22.29
CA THR A 253 9.78 3.88 -23.37
C THR A 253 11.21 3.66 -23.86
N GLU A 254 11.54 4.07 -25.08
CA GLU A 254 12.91 3.95 -25.61
C GLU A 254 13.96 4.61 -24.70
N GLN A 255 13.62 5.74 -24.09
CA GLN A 255 14.49 6.46 -23.15
C GLN A 255 14.74 5.69 -21.86
N GLN A 256 13.77 4.87 -21.43
CA GLN A 256 13.86 4.05 -20.23
C GLN A 256 14.44 2.66 -20.52
N SER A 257 14.56 2.26 -21.79
CA SER A 257 15.14 0.99 -22.21
C SER A 257 16.66 1.04 -22.01
N THR A 258 17.09 0.82 -20.77
CA THR A 258 18.50 0.88 -20.37
C THR A 258 18.84 -0.29 -19.47
N PRO A 259 20.10 -0.76 -19.46
CA PRO A 259 20.53 -1.81 -18.54
C PRO A 259 20.24 -1.47 -17.07
N GLU A 260 20.31 -0.19 -16.71
CA GLU A 260 20.04 0.31 -15.37
C GLU A 260 18.57 0.12 -14.97
N THR A 261 17.63 0.48 -15.85
CA THR A 261 16.20 0.24 -15.63
C THR A 261 15.90 -1.25 -15.44
N TYR A 262 16.37 -2.10 -16.35
CA TYR A 262 16.15 -3.54 -16.25
C TYR A 262 16.84 -4.14 -15.01
N GLY A 263 18.01 -3.60 -14.64
CA GLY A 263 18.72 -3.95 -13.40
C GLY A 263 17.87 -3.71 -12.16
N LEU A 264 17.26 -2.52 -12.06
CA LEU A 264 16.33 -2.19 -10.98
C LEU A 264 15.13 -3.13 -10.97
N MET A 265 14.57 -3.45 -12.13
CA MET A 265 13.41 -4.35 -12.21
C MET A 265 13.75 -5.75 -11.72
N ILE A 266 14.84 -6.36 -12.19
CA ILE A 266 15.23 -7.71 -11.76
C ILE A 266 15.66 -7.74 -10.30
N GLN A 267 16.30 -6.67 -9.80
CA GLN A 267 16.66 -6.53 -8.39
C GLN A 267 15.39 -6.54 -7.53
N TYR A 268 14.38 -5.74 -7.90
CA TYR A 268 13.13 -5.70 -7.17
C TYR A 268 12.41 -7.05 -7.19
N ILE A 269 12.34 -7.71 -8.36
CA ILE A 269 11.69 -9.02 -8.47
C ILE A 269 12.42 -10.04 -7.60
N GLY A 270 13.76 -10.08 -7.65
CA GLY A 270 14.57 -10.94 -6.80
C GLY A 270 14.34 -10.70 -5.31
N LEU A 271 14.33 -9.44 -4.88
CA LEU A 271 14.07 -9.05 -3.48
C LEU A 271 12.63 -9.41 -3.08
N SER A 272 11.65 -9.19 -3.96
CA SER A 272 10.25 -9.55 -3.75
C SER A 272 10.07 -11.05 -3.58
N ASN A 273 10.81 -11.87 -4.32
CA ASN A 273 10.72 -13.33 -4.23
C ASN A 273 11.31 -13.85 -2.90
N ARG A 274 12.41 -13.25 -2.42
CA ARG A 274 13.03 -13.62 -1.13
C ARG A 274 12.25 -13.14 0.08
N HIS A 275 11.75 -11.91 0.03
CA HIS A 275 11.20 -11.20 1.19
C HIS A 275 9.68 -11.08 1.16
N GLY A 276 8.99 -11.72 0.21
CA GLY A 276 7.54 -11.63 0.05
C GLY A 276 6.78 -11.92 1.34
N LEU A 277 7.10 -13.03 2.02
CA LEU A 277 6.47 -13.41 3.29
C LEU A 277 6.79 -12.45 4.43
N SER A 278 8.06 -12.02 4.57
CA SER A 278 8.47 -11.02 5.56
C SER A 278 7.74 -9.70 5.35
N ASN A 279 7.55 -9.28 4.10
CA ASN A 279 6.87 -8.05 3.74
C ASN A 279 5.37 -8.08 4.03
N LEU A 280 4.70 -9.24 4.00
CA LEU A 280 3.31 -9.35 4.45
C LEU A 280 3.20 -9.01 5.94
N LYS A 281 4.02 -9.64 6.79
CA LYS A 281 4.05 -9.34 8.23
C LYS A 281 4.50 -7.91 8.53
N PHE A 282 5.45 -7.40 7.74
CA PHE A 282 5.89 -6.01 7.87
C PHE A 282 4.78 -5.02 7.49
N LYS A 283 3.96 -5.30 6.46
CA LYS A 283 2.77 -4.50 6.16
C LYS A 283 1.78 -4.48 7.32
N GLU A 284 1.56 -5.62 7.98
CA GLU A 284 0.72 -5.69 9.19
C GLU A 284 1.29 -4.79 10.30
N LEU A 285 2.59 -4.87 10.55
CA LEU A 285 3.27 -3.99 11.49
C LEU A 285 3.06 -2.51 11.14
N MET A 286 3.29 -2.12 9.89
CA MET A 286 3.13 -0.72 9.44
C MET A 286 1.69 -0.23 9.57
N ASN A 287 0.70 -1.08 9.29
CA ASN A 287 -0.72 -0.74 9.46
C ASN A 287 -1.07 -0.47 10.93
N VAL A 288 -0.51 -1.25 11.87
CA VAL A 288 -0.71 -1.00 13.31
C VAL A 288 0.08 0.24 13.75
N MET A 289 1.30 0.43 13.24
CA MET A 289 2.09 1.64 13.51
C MET A 289 1.39 2.92 13.05
N LYS A 290 0.71 2.90 11.91
CA LYS A 290 -0.10 4.03 11.43
C LYS A 290 -1.21 4.39 12.43
N LYS A 291 -1.95 3.39 12.92
CA LYS A 291 -2.99 3.60 13.95
C LYS A 291 -2.40 4.11 15.28
N TRP A 292 -1.24 3.57 15.66
CA TRP A 292 -0.51 4.04 16.83
C TRP A 292 -0.10 5.51 16.67
N ASP A 293 0.40 5.92 15.51
CA ASP A 293 0.82 7.31 15.25
C ASP A 293 -0.37 8.26 15.30
N GLN A 294 -1.51 7.90 14.72
CA GLN A 294 -2.74 8.71 14.80
C GLN A 294 -3.19 8.97 16.25
N ALA A 295 -3.22 7.92 17.08
CA ALA A 295 -3.54 8.04 18.50
C ALA A 295 -2.48 8.86 19.26
N TYR A 296 -1.21 8.70 18.87
CA TYR A 296 -0.09 9.45 19.44
C TYR A 296 -0.20 10.95 19.11
N GLN A 297 -0.45 11.32 17.86
CA GLN A 297 -0.62 12.72 17.44
C GLN A 297 -1.80 13.37 18.16
N THR A 298 -2.93 12.66 18.30
CA THR A 298 -4.09 13.15 19.06
C THR A 298 -3.73 13.43 20.52
N LEU A 299 -3.02 12.49 21.17
CA LEU A 299 -2.57 12.63 22.55
C LEU A 299 -1.61 13.83 22.72
N ILE A 300 -0.67 14.00 21.80
CA ILE A 300 0.27 15.13 21.80
C ILE A 300 -0.46 16.45 21.54
N GLY A 301 -1.42 16.49 20.63
CA GLY A 301 -2.28 17.66 20.37
C GLY A 301 -2.98 18.15 21.63
N ILE A 302 -3.60 17.23 22.39
CA ILE A 302 -4.25 17.57 23.67
C ILE A 302 -3.25 18.19 24.66
N ARG A 303 -2.03 17.63 24.76
CA ARG A 303 -0.98 18.17 25.65
C ARG A 303 -0.50 19.56 25.20
N GLN A 304 -0.47 19.82 23.90
CA GLN A 304 -0.06 21.10 23.32
C GLN A 304 -1.13 22.18 23.51
N GLU A 305 -2.41 21.82 23.36
CA GLU A 305 -3.55 22.71 23.64
C GLU A 305 -3.66 23.08 25.14
N HIS A 306 -3.16 22.20 26.01
CA HIS A 306 -3.23 22.38 27.46
C HIS A 306 -1.84 22.39 28.11
N PRO A 307 -0.98 23.40 27.82
CA PRO A 307 0.40 23.38 28.24
C PRO A 307 0.54 23.58 29.77
N PRO A 308 1.60 23.04 30.41
CA PRO A 308 1.82 23.19 31.85
C PRO A 308 1.97 24.63 32.32
N SER A 309 2.34 25.56 31.43
CA SER A 309 2.43 27.00 31.72
C SER A 309 1.07 27.62 31.99
N GLN A 310 0.00 27.10 31.36
CA GLN A 310 -1.34 27.68 31.38
C GLN A 310 -2.35 26.82 32.16
N TYR A 311 -2.16 25.49 32.23
CA TYR A 311 -3.14 24.57 32.83
C TYR A 311 -2.56 23.73 33.98
N LYS A 312 -3.40 23.39 34.96
CA LYS A 312 -3.11 22.34 35.94
C LYS A 312 -3.10 20.99 35.22
N GLN A 313 -1.96 20.30 35.27
CA GLN A 313 -1.73 19.07 34.50
C GLN A 313 -2.34 17.84 35.19
N PRO A 314 -3.22 17.07 34.52
CA PRO A 314 -3.71 15.79 35.02
C PRO A 314 -2.56 14.81 35.29
N LYS A 315 -2.71 13.92 36.29
CA LYS A 315 -1.71 12.88 36.57
C LYS A 315 -1.46 11.97 35.35
N ALA A 316 -2.51 11.70 34.57
CA ALA A 316 -2.45 10.89 33.35
C ALA A 316 -1.46 11.46 32.30
N PHE A 317 -1.25 12.78 32.26
CA PHE A 317 -0.35 13.42 31.29
C PHE A 317 1.12 13.12 31.56
N LYS A 318 1.46 12.65 32.77
CA LYS A 318 2.82 12.27 33.17
C LYS A 318 3.17 10.81 32.85
N GLN A 319 2.19 10.01 32.42
CA GLN A 319 2.42 8.60 32.11
C GLN A 319 3.30 8.45 30.86
N ALA A 320 4.18 7.45 30.89
CA ALA A 320 5.02 7.09 29.76
C ALA A 320 4.16 6.52 28.63
N ILE A 321 4.33 7.07 27.43
CA ILE A 321 3.57 6.65 26.26
C ILE A 321 4.11 5.28 25.79
N PRO A 322 3.26 4.24 25.70
CA PRO A 322 3.70 2.90 25.29
C PRO A 322 4.03 2.87 23.79
N GLY A 323 4.97 2.02 23.38
CA GLY A 323 5.32 1.81 21.95
C GLY A 323 6.30 2.83 21.34
N VAL A 324 6.60 3.94 22.02
CA VAL A 324 7.49 5.01 21.49
C VAL A 324 8.86 4.48 21.05
N LYS A 325 9.47 3.57 21.81
CA LYS A 325 10.80 3.01 21.47
C LYS A 325 10.78 2.25 20.15
N ILE A 326 9.75 1.45 19.91
CA ILE A 326 9.63 0.63 18.69
C ILE A 326 9.28 1.53 17.51
N TYR A 327 8.38 2.51 17.68
CA TYR A 327 8.11 3.52 16.66
C TYR A 327 9.39 4.25 16.24
N ALA A 328 10.18 4.74 17.20
CA ALA A 328 11.45 5.41 16.93
C ALA A 328 12.48 4.50 16.22
N LYS A 329 12.50 3.20 16.56
CA LYS A 329 13.34 2.19 15.90
C LYS A 329 13.05 2.11 14.40
N TYR A 330 11.78 1.92 14.02
CA TYR A 330 11.40 1.79 12.61
C TYR A 330 11.50 3.11 11.85
N LYS A 331 11.13 4.24 12.47
CA LYS A 331 11.35 5.57 11.90
C LYS A 331 12.83 5.76 11.54
N LYS A 332 13.75 5.39 12.45
CA LYS A 332 15.20 5.46 12.20
C LYS A 332 15.65 4.55 11.06
N TRP A 333 15.16 3.31 10.99
CA TRP A 333 15.54 2.36 9.93
C TRP A 333 15.05 2.79 8.54
N LEU A 334 13.88 3.44 8.50
CA LEU A 334 13.19 3.85 7.29
C LEU A 334 13.38 5.34 6.98
N THR A 335 14.33 6.01 7.61
CA THR A 335 14.73 7.38 7.25
C THR A 335 16.12 7.35 6.63
N ASP A 336 16.27 7.96 5.46
CA ASP A 336 17.57 8.20 4.88
C ASP A 336 18.35 9.21 5.73
N LYS A 337 19.56 8.85 6.15
CA LYS A 337 20.36 9.69 7.05
C LYS A 337 20.90 10.96 6.39
N LYS A 338 21.06 10.96 5.06
CA LYS A 338 21.67 12.07 4.32
C LYS A 338 20.63 13.09 3.89
N THR A 339 19.51 12.61 3.38
CA THR A 339 18.44 13.43 2.80
C THR A 339 17.30 13.69 3.79
N GLY A 340 17.19 12.91 4.86
CA GLY A 340 16.07 12.97 5.80
C GLY A 340 14.77 12.38 5.25
N MET A 341 14.79 11.83 4.03
CA MET A 341 13.62 11.23 3.40
C MET A 341 13.13 10.02 4.18
N VAL A 342 11.83 9.98 4.46
CA VAL A 342 11.18 8.88 5.19
C VAL A 342 10.50 7.96 4.18
N PHE A 343 10.88 6.68 4.19
CA PHE A 343 10.32 5.61 3.35
C PHE A 343 9.17 4.88 4.07
N LEU A 344 8.29 5.66 4.69
CA LEU A 344 7.11 5.20 5.40
C LEU A 344 5.92 5.92 4.82
N ASP A 345 4.94 5.16 4.35
CA ASP A 345 3.62 5.70 4.09
C ASP A 345 2.78 5.53 5.37
N LEU A 346 2.89 6.52 6.27
CA LEU A 346 2.01 6.60 7.44
C LEU A 346 0.69 7.33 7.11
N GLY A 347 0.44 7.63 5.83
CA GLY A 347 -0.60 8.55 5.39
C GLY A 347 -0.27 9.98 5.77
N ASP A 348 0.30 10.73 4.82
CA ASP A 348 -0.12 12.12 4.72
C ASP A 348 -1.55 12.07 4.15
N GLU A 349 -2.50 12.63 4.89
CA GLU A 349 -3.76 13.04 4.27
C GLU A 349 -3.42 14.12 3.25
N SER A 350 -3.52 13.76 1.97
CA SER A 350 -3.74 14.71 0.89
C SER A 350 -4.82 14.17 -0.02
#